data_AF-A0AAU4LHX2-F1
#
_entry.id   AF-A0AAU4LHX2-F1
#
_cell.length_a   1.000
_cell.length_b   1.000
_cell.length_c   1.000
_cell.angle_alpha   90.00
_cell.angle_beta   90.00
_cell.angle_gamma   90.00
#
_symmetry.space_group_name_H-M   'P 1'
#
loop_
_entity.id
_entity.type
_entity.pdbx_description
1 polymer ?
#
loop_
_entity_poly.entity_id
_entity_poly.type
_entity_poly.pdbx_seq_one_letter_code
_entity_poly.pdbx_strand_id
1 'polypeptide(L)'
;MGPIVLAFALAALAWLLVAGSALRERHPVWFWYLTGYPMTVVRVLATWRRVAQFNGLTVTHKPARRIVGDLEVRGEPVHPIAPRISFPRATPTGLSLVVRLHPGQTPGPFITAADALMHAWRVHGVRVTSPERGTVLITATARDPLERPGLASAPVELLCALVGVLESGGAWVMDLRQIPHWLITGATQSGKSTLLARLVCQLAPQPVALVGIDCKGGMELGLFGDRLTALTTSRREAVAVLGALVVEIQDRMRICRAAGARSIWELPHTVRPVPVVVIVDELAELYLTDGTREGKAEAEQCSTYLLRLGQLGAALGVHLVVAGQRVGSDLGPGVTALRAQLAGRICHRVNDPGTAEMTLGDLNKDAVAVAQSITFQEKGVAVCTGTEGGWDRARSHLTTTEEARKTASAYAGMTPELPGLDQALTASAGGEIHE
;
A
#
# COMPACT_ATOMS: atom_id res chain seq x y z
N MET A 1 -26.05 -38.22 28.56
CA MET A 1 -25.69 -37.89 27.16
C MET A 1 -25.71 -39.19 26.36
N GLY A 2 -26.52 -39.29 25.31
CA GLY A 2 -26.69 -40.54 24.56
C GLY A 2 -25.45 -40.93 23.72
N PRO A 3 -25.32 -42.21 23.33
CA PRO A 3 -24.17 -42.72 22.57
C PRO A 3 -23.92 -41.97 21.25
N ILE A 4 -24.98 -41.42 20.64
CA ILE A 4 -24.90 -40.59 19.43
C ILE A 4 -24.15 -39.27 19.70
N VAL A 5 -24.42 -38.61 20.83
CA VAL A 5 -23.74 -37.35 21.20
C VAL A 5 -22.26 -37.59 21.50
N LEU A 6 -21.95 -38.72 22.14
CA LEU A 6 -20.58 -39.13 22.41
C LEU A 6 -19.82 -39.46 21.11
N ALA A 7 -20.47 -40.16 20.17
CA ALA A 7 -19.90 -40.47 18.86
C ALA A 7 -19.64 -39.20 18.02
N PHE A 8 -20.57 -38.24 18.01
CA PHE A 8 -20.35 -36.94 17.36
C PHE A 8 -19.23 -36.14 18.03
N ALA A 9 -19.15 -36.15 19.36
CA ALA A 9 -18.08 -35.47 20.09
C ALA A 9 -16.70 -36.08 19.80
N LEU A 10 -16.60 -37.41 19.77
CA LEU A 10 -15.36 -38.12 19.43
C LEU A 10 -14.97 -37.93 17.96
N ALA A 11 -15.94 -37.93 17.03
CA ALA A 11 -15.70 -37.64 15.63
C ALA A 11 -15.23 -36.19 15.41
N ALA A 12 -15.84 -35.22 16.10
CA ALA A 12 -15.40 -33.83 16.09
C ALA A 12 -14.00 -33.66 16.69
N LEU A 13 -13.69 -34.40 17.76
CA LEU A 13 -12.36 -34.41 18.39
C LEU A 13 -11.31 -35.02 17.45
N ALA A 14 -11.60 -36.16 16.82
CA ALA A 14 -10.73 -36.81 15.83
C ALA A 14 -10.51 -35.91 14.59
N TRP A 15 -11.57 -35.23 14.12
CA TRP A 15 -11.48 -34.22 13.08
C TRP A 15 -10.58 -33.05 13.50
N LEU A 16 -10.71 -32.52 14.71
CA LEU A 16 -9.89 -31.41 15.20
C LEU A 16 -8.42 -31.79 15.40
N LEU A 17 -8.12 -33.03 15.83
CA LEU A 17 -6.77 -33.47 16.17
C LEU A 17 -5.95 -33.97 14.97
N VAL A 18 -6.56 -34.67 14.01
CA VAL A 18 -5.83 -35.37 12.93
C VAL A 18 -6.16 -34.84 11.54
N ALA A 19 -7.44 -34.82 11.15
CA ALA A 19 -7.83 -34.39 9.80
C ALA A 19 -7.73 -32.86 9.63
N GLY A 20 -8.08 -32.11 10.66
CA GLY A 20 -8.12 -30.65 10.68
C GLY A 20 -6.75 -30.01 10.74
N SER A 21 -5.77 -30.63 11.41
CA SER A 21 -4.37 -30.16 11.41
C SER A 21 -3.73 -30.33 10.04
N ALA A 22 -3.85 -31.50 9.43
CA ALA A 22 -3.38 -31.75 8.07
C ALA A 22 -4.08 -30.86 7.02
N LEU A 23 -5.41 -30.68 7.13
CA LEU A 23 -6.17 -29.80 6.25
C LEU A 23 -5.78 -28.33 6.43
N ARG A 24 -5.49 -27.89 7.66
CA ARG A 24 -5.05 -26.52 7.97
C ARG A 24 -3.74 -26.15 7.27
N GLU A 25 -2.83 -27.10 7.14
CA GLU A 25 -1.52 -26.92 6.50
C GLU A 25 -1.60 -26.97 4.97
N ARG A 26 -2.27 -28.00 4.43
CA ARG A 26 -2.33 -28.26 2.98
C ARG A 26 -3.39 -27.42 2.25
N HIS A 27 -4.55 -27.23 2.86
CA HIS A 27 -5.70 -26.55 2.26
C HIS A 27 -6.34 -25.55 3.25
N PRO A 28 -5.64 -24.45 3.56
CA PRO A 28 -6.02 -23.52 4.61
C PRO A 28 -7.40 -22.89 4.41
N VAL A 29 -7.79 -22.65 3.15
CA VAL A 29 -9.11 -22.11 2.76
C VAL A 29 -10.23 -23.10 3.10
N TRP A 30 -10.06 -24.37 2.74
CA TRP A 30 -11.04 -25.43 3.06
C TRP A 30 -11.17 -25.62 4.57
N PHE A 31 -10.04 -25.64 5.28
CA PHE A 31 -10.05 -25.68 6.74
C PHE A 31 -10.81 -24.51 7.34
N TRP A 32 -10.63 -23.30 6.80
CA TRP A 32 -11.38 -22.12 7.22
C TRP A 32 -12.88 -22.33 7.08
N TYR A 33 -13.38 -22.67 5.89
CA TYR A 33 -14.83 -22.84 5.68
C TYR A 33 -15.44 -24.00 6.49
N LEU A 34 -14.73 -25.11 6.64
CA LEU A 34 -15.26 -26.30 7.33
C LEU A 34 -15.20 -26.21 8.85
N THR A 35 -14.15 -25.58 9.40
CA THR A 35 -13.87 -25.60 10.85
C THR A 35 -13.72 -24.20 11.43
N GLY A 36 -12.88 -23.37 10.80
CA GLY A 36 -12.54 -22.05 11.33
C GLY A 36 -13.74 -21.11 11.41
N TYR A 37 -14.48 -20.94 10.31
CA TYR A 37 -15.62 -20.05 10.19
C TYR A 37 -16.75 -20.40 11.16
N PRO A 38 -17.25 -21.66 11.24
CA PRO A 38 -18.30 -22.02 12.19
C PRO A 38 -17.89 -21.74 13.65
N MET A 39 -16.65 -22.09 14.03
CA MET A 39 -16.14 -21.82 15.37
C MET A 39 -16.07 -20.32 15.69
N THR A 40 -15.60 -19.51 14.75
CA THR A 40 -15.51 -18.06 14.94
C THR A 40 -16.90 -17.42 15.00
N VAL A 41 -17.86 -17.86 14.17
CA VAL A 41 -19.26 -17.40 14.23
C VAL A 41 -19.86 -17.66 15.61
N VAL A 42 -19.68 -18.87 16.16
CA VAL A 42 -20.16 -19.20 17.51
C VAL A 42 -19.55 -18.27 18.55
N ARG A 43 -18.25 -17.98 18.47
CA ARG A 43 -17.59 -17.03 19.38
C ARG A 43 -18.17 -15.63 19.23
N VAL A 44 -18.30 -15.12 18.00
CA VAL A 44 -18.86 -13.80 17.72
C VAL A 44 -20.24 -13.67 18.36
N LEU A 45 -21.16 -14.60 18.08
CA LEU A 45 -22.52 -14.55 18.58
C LEU A 45 -22.59 -14.72 20.10
N ALA A 46 -21.76 -15.61 20.69
CA ALA A 46 -21.75 -15.87 22.12
C ALA A 46 -21.12 -14.73 22.95
N THR A 47 -20.12 -14.03 22.41
CA THR A 47 -19.40 -12.99 23.16
C THR A 47 -19.91 -11.57 22.90
N TRP A 48 -20.62 -11.33 21.78
CA TRP A 48 -21.00 -9.99 21.33
C TRP A 48 -21.57 -9.09 22.43
N ARG A 49 -22.58 -9.56 23.17
CA ARG A 49 -23.23 -8.76 24.22
C ARG A 49 -22.26 -8.33 25.32
N ARG A 50 -21.38 -9.24 25.76
CA ARG A 50 -20.39 -8.94 26.82
C ARG A 50 -19.33 -7.98 26.31
N VAL A 51 -18.77 -8.24 25.13
CA VAL A 51 -17.73 -7.38 24.53
C VAL A 51 -18.29 -5.97 24.30
N ALA A 52 -19.52 -5.86 23.78
CA ALA A 52 -20.18 -4.58 23.60
C ALA A 52 -20.36 -3.82 24.93
N GLN A 53 -20.77 -4.50 25.99
CA GLN A 53 -20.95 -3.88 27.31
C GLN A 53 -19.63 -3.40 27.92
N PHE A 54 -18.58 -4.23 27.92
CA PHE A 54 -17.29 -3.89 28.52
C PHE A 54 -16.51 -2.83 27.74
N ASN A 55 -16.80 -2.63 26.46
CA ASN A 55 -16.17 -1.63 25.62
C ASN A 55 -17.06 -0.40 25.35
N GLY A 56 -18.12 -0.20 26.14
CA GLY A 56 -18.97 0.99 26.04
C GLY A 56 -19.75 1.12 24.72
N LEU A 57 -19.97 0.01 24.01
CA LEU A 57 -20.73 -0.02 22.76
C LEU A 57 -22.24 -0.12 22.97
N THR A 58 -22.70 -0.23 24.22
CA THR A 58 -24.12 -0.34 24.58
C THR A 58 -24.75 1.02 24.85
N VAL A 59 -26.04 1.16 24.57
CA VAL A 59 -26.83 2.33 24.99
C VAL A 59 -27.75 1.98 26.16
N THR A 60 -28.02 3.00 26.97
CA THR A 60 -28.89 2.93 28.14
C THR A 60 -30.08 3.85 27.86
N HIS A 61 -31.29 3.30 27.69
CA HIS A 61 -32.49 4.14 27.56
C HIS A 61 -32.84 4.76 28.92
N LYS A 62 -33.26 6.03 28.94
CA LYS A 62 -33.80 6.63 30.18
C LYS A 62 -35.00 5.78 30.64
N PRO A 63 -35.08 5.40 31.92
CA PRO A 63 -36.25 4.67 32.41
C PRO A 63 -37.49 5.54 32.21
N ALA A 64 -38.62 4.92 31.85
CA ALA A 64 -39.90 5.60 31.82
C ALA A 64 -40.20 6.12 33.23
N ARG A 65 -40.11 7.44 33.42
CA ARG A 65 -40.57 8.07 34.67
C ARG A 65 -42.08 8.19 34.56
N ARG A 66 -42.81 7.50 35.43
CA ARG A 66 -44.26 7.67 35.57
C ARG A 66 -44.51 8.27 36.95
N ILE A 67 -45.08 9.47 36.96
CA ILE A 67 -45.55 10.12 38.19
C ILE A 67 -46.98 9.64 38.40
N VAL A 68 -47.25 9.00 39.54
CA VAL A 68 -48.60 8.59 39.97
C VAL A 68 -48.88 9.27 41.31
N GLY A 69 -49.65 10.35 41.30
CA GLY A 69 -49.80 11.22 42.47
C GLY A 69 -48.47 11.87 42.87
N ASP A 70 -48.09 11.80 44.14
CA ASP A 70 -46.83 12.34 44.68
C ASP A 70 -45.67 11.31 44.71
N LEU A 71 -45.88 10.11 44.17
CA LEU A 71 -44.89 9.03 44.17
C LEU A 71 -44.10 9.00 42.86
N GLU A 72 -42.79 9.28 42.94
CA GLU A 72 -41.82 9.01 41.87
C GLU A 72 -41.53 7.51 41.82
N VAL A 73 -42.19 6.77 40.94
CA VAL A 73 -41.89 5.36 40.70
C VAL A 73 -40.61 5.26 39.87
N ARG A 74 -39.49 4.95 40.51
CA ARG A 74 -38.23 4.62 39.83
C ARG A 74 -38.32 3.20 39.30
N GLY A 75 -38.36 3.06 37.97
CA GLY A 75 -38.38 1.77 37.28
C GLY A 75 -37.12 0.92 37.50
N GLU A 76 -37.20 -0.33 37.06
CA GLU A 76 -36.16 -1.36 37.16
C GLU A 76 -34.75 -0.92 36.67
N PRO A 77 -33.67 -1.56 37.17
CA PRO A 77 -32.30 -1.27 36.76
C PRO A 77 -32.14 -1.32 35.25
N VAL A 78 -31.52 -0.27 34.69
CA VAL A 78 -31.44 -0.13 33.24
C VAL A 78 -30.49 -1.16 32.64
N HIS A 79 -31.03 -2.07 31.84
CA HIS A 79 -30.21 -3.04 31.13
C HIS A 79 -29.51 -2.38 29.94
N PRO A 80 -28.17 -2.49 29.82
CA PRO A 80 -27.45 -1.99 28.66
C PRO A 80 -27.86 -2.79 27.43
N ILE A 81 -28.28 -2.08 26.37
CA ILE A 81 -28.70 -2.69 25.12
C ILE A 81 -27.53 -2.66 24.14
N ALA A 82 -27.07 -3.84 23.74
CA ALA A 82 -26.04 -3.98 22.72
C ALA A 82 -26.61 -3.75 21.32
N PRO A 83 -25.83 -3.12 20.42
CA PRO A 83 -26.26 -2.88 19.05
C PRO A 83 -26.46 -4.19 18.30
N ARG A 84 -27.38 -4.18 17.33
CA ARG A 84 -27.70 -5.38 16.56
C ARG A 84 -26.63 -5.63 15.52
N ILE A 85 -26.20 -6.89 15.42
CA ILE A 85 -25.27 -7.37 14.40
C ILE A 85 -25.99 -8.23 13.37
N SER A 86 -25.56 -8.14 12.11
CA SER A 86 -25.94 -9.11 11.08
C SER A 86 -25.32 -10.47 11.39
N PHE A 87 -25.86 -11.53 10.78
CA PHE A 87 -25.16 -12.81 10.80
C PHE A 87 -23.78 -12.67 10.13
N PRO A 88 -22.69 -13.19 10.73
CA PRO A 88 -21.36 -13.05 10.15
C PRO A 88 -21.25 -13.79 8.81
N ARG A 89 -20.82 -13.10 7.76
CA ARG A 89 -20.59 -13.67 6.43
C ARG A 89 -19.14 -14.13 6.30
N ALA A 90 -18.94 -15.33 5.76
CA ALA A 90 -17.60 -15.84 5.51
C ALA A 90 -16.92 -15.07 4.37
N THR A 91 -15.61 -14.84 4.51
CA THR A 91 -14.71 -14.38 3.46
C THR A 91 -13.55 -15.38 3.34
N PRO A 92 -12.73 -15.32 2.26
CA PRO A 92 -11.59 -16.24 2.09
C PRO A 92 -10.56 -16.18 3.23
N THR A 93 -10.39 -15.02 3.86
CA THR A 93 -9.40 -14.76 4.91
C THR A 93 -10.00 -14.62 6.31
N GLY A 94 -11.33 -14.67 6.44
CA GLY A 94 -12.01 -14.40 7.71
C GLY A 94 -13.52 -14.28 7.58
N LEU A 95 -14.10 -13.31 8.27
CA LEU A 95 -15.53 -13.02 8.22
C LEU A 95 -15.80 -11.52 8.27
N SER A 96 -16.98 -11.11 7.85
CA SER A 96 -17.46 -9.74 8.00
C SER A 96 -18.88 -9.70 8.55
N LEU A 97 -19.20 -8.66 9.30
CA LEU A 97 -20.54 -8.42 9.84
C LEU A 97 -20.84 -6.93 9.91
N VAL A 98 -22.11 -6.58 9.81
CA VAL A 98 -22.58 -5.20 9.91
C VAL A 98 -23.23 -5.00 11.28
N VAL A 99 -22.82 -3.94 11.96
CA VAL A 99 -23.43 -3.43 13.19
C VAL A 99 -24.33 -2.26 12.83
N ARG A 100 -25.58 -2.28 13.30
CA ARG A 100 -26.46 -1.10 13.24
C ARG A 100 -26.28 -0.27 14.50
N LEU A 101 -25.85 0.98 14.32
CA LEU A 101 -25.62 1.91 15.41
C LEU A 101 -26.95 2.35 16.02
N HIS A 102 -26.99 2.54 17.34
CA HIS A 102 -28.09 3.22 17.99
C HIS A 102 -28.06 4.74 17.73
N PRO A 103 -29.21 5.44 17.79
CA PRO A 103 -29.23 6.89 17.71
C PRO A 103 -28.26 7.53 18.71
N GLY A 104 -27.40 8.43 18.24
CA GLY A 104 -26.38 9.10 19.04
C GLY A 104 -25.05 8.36 19.17
N GLN A 105 -24.93 7.11 18.69
CA GLN A 105 -23.64 6.43 18.60
C GLN A 105 -22.86 6.86 17.36
N THR A 106 -21.54 6.85 17.49
CA THR A 106 -20.59 7.11 16.41
C THR A 106 -19.70 5.88 16.17
N PRO A 107 -18.99 5.79 15.03
CA PRO A 107 -18.07 4.67 14.77
C PRO A 107 -16.85 4.60 15.69
N GLY A 108 -16.42 5.74 16.26
CA GLY A 108 -15.17 5.85 17.05
C GLY A 108 -15.01 4.78 18.14
N PRO A 109 -15.99 4.59 19.05
CA PRO A 109 -15.92 3.55 20.07
C PRO A 109 -15.74 2.13 19.52
N PHE A 110 -16.29 1.82 18.35
CA PHE A 110 -16.11 0.51 17.70
C PHE A 110 -14.69 0.32 17.19
N ILE A 111 -14.08 1.39 16.66
CA ILE A 111 -12.67 1.39 16.24
C ILE A 111 -11.77 1.13 17.45
N THR A 112 -12.01 1.80 18.57
CA THR A 112 -11.27 1.57 19.83
C THR A 112 -11.45 0.14 20.36
N ALA A 113 -12.64 -0.44 20.19
CA ALA A 113 -12.94 -1.80 20.63
C ALA A 113 -12.38 -2.91 19.72
N ALA A 114 -11.74 -2.57 18.59
CA ALA A 114 -11.25 -3.54 17.61
C ALA A 114 -10.30 -4.58 18.24
N ASP A 115 -9.37 -4.16 19.09
CA ASP A 115 -8.43 -5.03 19.78
C ASP A 115 -9.14 -6.02 20.74
N ALA A 116 -10.11 -5.52 21.51
CA ALA A 116 -10.92 -6.37 22.38
C ALA A 116 -11.76 -7.39 21.59
N LEU A 117 -12.31 -7.00 20.43
CA LEU A 117 -13.03 -7.90 19.53
C LEU A 117 -12.09 -8.98 18.95
N MET A 118 -10.88 -8.59 18.54
CA MET A 118 -9.85 -9.50 18.04
C MET A 118 -9.53 -10.58 19.07
N HIS A 119 -9.25 -10.19 20.31
CA HIS A 119 -8.99 -11.13 21.41
C HIS A 119 -10.21 -12.00 21.75
N ALA A 120 -11.42 -11.41 21.81
CA ALA A 120 -12.63 -12.15 22.14
C ALA A 120 -13.00 -13.21 21.09
N TRP A 121 -12.76 -12.92 19.81
CA TRP A 121 -13.07 -13.83 18.71
C TRP A 121 -11.91 -14.79 18.39
N ARG A 122 -10.71 -14.50 18.93
CA ARG A 122 -9.44 -15.20 18.68
C ARG A 122 -9.14 -15.28 17.19
N VAL A 123 -9.19 -14.11 16.56
CA VAL A 123 -8.84 -13.88 15.16
C VAL A 123 -7.53 -13.10 15.11
N HIS A 124 -6.88 -13.05 13.94
CA HIS A 124 -5.62 -12.36 13.75
C HIS A 124 -5.78 -10.83 13.81
N GLY A 125 -6.86 -10.29 13.26
CA GLY A 125 -7.12 -8.86 13.26
C GLY A 125 -8.60 -8.53 13.13
N VAL A 126 -8.98 -7.34 13.57
CA VAL A 126 -10.32 -6.78 13.40
C VAL A 126 -10.19 -5.37 12.85
N ARG A 127 -10.77 -5.12 11.69
CA ARG A 127 -10.90 -3.79 11.10
C ARG A 127 -12.34 -3.32 11.20
N VAL A 128 -12.51 -2.04 11.53
CA VAL A 128 -13.81 -1.40 11.69
C VAL A 128 -13.88 -0.22 10.75
N THR A 129 -14.82 -0.25 9.80
CA THR A 129 -15.08 0.85 8.86
C THR A 129 -16.54 1.27 8.92
N SER A 130 -16.86 2.47 8.40
CA SER A 130 -18.22 3.02 8.40
C SER A 130 -18.61 3.41 6.98
N PRO A 131 -18.90 2.44 6.10
CA PRO A 131 -19.19 2.73 4.69
C PRO A 131 -20.45 3.57 4.50
N GLU A 132 -21.45 3.41 5.38
CA GLU A 132 -22.71 4.16 5.36
C GLU A 132 -23.01 4.75 6.75
N ARG A 133 -23.71 5.90 6.78
CA ARG A 133 -24.12 6.54 8.03
C ARG A 133 -25.05 5.61 8.82
N GLY A 134 -24.83 5.50 10.13
CA GLY A 134 -25.66 4.68 11.03
C GLY A 134 -25.32 3.18 11.03
N THR A 135 -24.30 2.77 10.28
CA THR A 135 -23.80 1.39 10.29
C THR A 135 -22.28 1.35 10.42
N VAL A 136 -21.79 0.24 10.95
CA VAL A 136 -20.37 -0.06 11.03
C VAL A 136 -20.13 -1.45 10.44
N LEU A 137 -19.19 -1.56 9.53
CA LEU A 137 -18.72 -2.83 8.99
C LEU A 137 -17.53 -3.30 9.84
N ILE A 138 -17.65 -4.48 10.43
CA ILE A 138 -16.55 -5.14 11.13
C ILE A 138 -16.06 -6.29 10.27
N THR A 139 -14.79 -6.25 9.90
CA THR A 139 -14.10 -7.31 9.15
C THR A 139 -13.08 -7.95 10.09
N ALA A 140 -13.27 -9.23 10.38
CA ALA A 140 -12.37 -10.02 11.23
C ALA A 140 -11.54 -10.96 10.36
N THR A 141 -10.22 -10.79 10.39
CA THR A 141 -9.26 -11.59 9.62
C THR A 141 -8.80 -12.75 10.49
N ALA A 142 -9.02 -13.99 10.06
CA ALA A 142 -8.77 -15.18 10.89
C ALA A 142 -7.30 -15.62 10.92
N ARG A 143 -6.53 -15.31 9.86
CA ARG A 143 -5.09 -15.57 9.74
C ARG A 143 -4.41 -14.35 9.15
N ASP A 144 -3.12 -14.18 9.39
CA ASP A 144 -2.34 -13.14 8.75
C ASP A 144 -2.34 -13.34 7.21
N PRO A 145 -2.95 -12.44 6.41
CA PRO A 145 -2.94 -12.55 4.96
C PRO A 145 -1.54 -12.33 4.37
N LEU A 146 -0.64 -11.71 5.13
CA LEU A 146 0.72 -11.43 4.71
C LEU A 146 1.63 -12.66 4.86
N GLU A 147 1.32 -13.65 5.71
CA GLU A 147 2.15 -14.87 5.84
C GLU A 147 2.25 -15.66 4.53
N ARG A 148 1.13 -15.77 3.81
CA ARG A 148 1.02 -16.46 2.52
C ARG A 148 0.19 -15.60 1.58
N PRO A 149 0.79 -14.57 0.95
CA PRO A 149 0.05 -13.69 0.07
C PRO A 149 -0.50 -14.52 -1.10
N GLY A 150 -1.83 -14.60 -1.18
CA GLY A 150 -2.51 -15.20 -2.33
C GLY A 150 -2.35 -14.33 -3.58
N LEU A 151 -2.85 -14.82 -4.71
CA LEU A 151 -3.01 -13.99 -5.90
C LEU A 151 -4.20 -13.06 -5.68
N ALA A 152 -3.95 -11.86 -5.17
CA ALA A 152 -4.94 -10.79 -5.28
C ALA A 152 -5.21 -10.51 -6.76
N SER A 153 -6.40 -9.96 -7.05
CA SER A 153 -6.77 -9.51 -8.39
C SER A 153 -7.31 -8.10 -8.27
N ALA A 154 -6.94 -7.26 -9.22
CA ALA A 154 -7.44 -5.91 -9.37
C ALA A 154 -7.78 -5.70 -10.86
N PRO A 155 -8.77 -4.83 -11.18
CA PRO A 155 -9.01 -4.40 -12.55
C PRO A 155 -7.73 -3.83 -13.17
N VAL A 156 -7.54 -4.08 -14.47
CA VAL A 156 -6.44 -3.48 -15.22
C VAL A 156 -6.84 -2.06 -15.59
N GLU A 157 -6.17 -1.09 -14.96
CA GLU A 157 -6.37 0.33 -15.19
C GLU A 157 -5.03 0.99 -15.55
N LEU A 158 -5.08 2.01 -16.42
CA LEU A 158 -3.88 2.74 -16.83
C LEU A 158 -3.20 3.38 -15.61
N LEU A 159 -1.89 3.18 -15.49
CA LEU A 159 -1.04 3.64 -14.39
C LEU A 159 -1.36 3.02 -13.02
N CYS A 160 -2.11 1.92 -13.00
CA CYS A 160 -2.33 1.11 -11.81
C CYS A 160 -1.47 -0.15 -11.86
N ALA A 161 -0.85 -0.50 -10.74
CA ALA A 161 -0.01 -1.68 -10.62
C ALA A 161 -0.39 -2.51 -9.39
N LEU A 162 -0.79 -3.77 -9.61
CA LEU A 162 -1.02 -4.72 -8.51
C LEU A 162 0.33 -5.24 -7.98
N VAL A 163 0.76 -4.67 -6.86
CA VAL A 163 2.09 -4.91 -6.30
C VAL A 163 2.10 -5.92 -5.16
N GLY A 164 0.95 -6.27 -4.59
CA GLY A 164 0.89 -7.26 -3.52
C GLY A 164 -0.47 -7.42 -2.86
N VAL A 165 -0.45 -7.70 -1.56
CA VAL A 165 -1.63 -7.94 -0.73
C VAL A 165 -1.58 -7.08 0.53
N LEU A 166 -2.70 -6.48 0.92
CA LEU A 166 -2.85 -5.71 2.15
C LEU A 166 -3.12 -6.64 3.35
N GLU A 167 -2.92 -6.18 4.58
CA GLU A 167 -3.27 -6.92 5.81
C GLU A 167 -4.77 -7.16 5.97
N SER A 168 -5.60 -6.43 5.23
CA SER A 168 -7.03 -6.71 5.08
C SER A 168 -7.32 -7.96 4.22
N GLY A 169 -6.30 -8.48 3.52
CA GLY A 169 -6.42 -9.51 2.49
C GLY A 169 -6.81 -8.98 1.12
N GLY A 170 -7.00 -7.66 0.98
CA GLY A 170 -7.30 -6.99 -0.29
C GLY A 170 -6.08 -6.85 -1.21
N ALA A 171 -6.34 -6.43 -2.44
CA ALA A 171 -5.30 -6.09 -3.41
C ALA A 171 -4.50 -4.86 -2.97
N TRP A 172 -3.18 -4.95 -2.93
CA TRP A 172 -2.32 -3.79 -2.78
C TRP A 172 -1.97 -3.24 -4.15
N VAL A 173 -2.64 -2.15 -4.52
CA VAL A 173 -2.49 -1.49 -5.82
C VAL A 173 -1.78 -0.15 -5.63
N MET A 174 -0.72 0.09 -6.40
CA MET A 174 -0.15 1.40 -6.59
C MET A 174 -0.86 2.08 -7.77
N ASP A 175 -1.70 3.06 -7.48
CA ASP A 175 -2.40 3.86 -8.49
C ASP A 175 -1.67 5.21 -8.65
N LEU A 176 -0.95 5.38 -9.76
CA LEU A 176 -0.20 6.60 -10.05
C LEU A 176 -1.11 7.74 -10.57
N ARG A 177 -2.38 7.48 -10.92
CA ARG A 177 -3.35 8.55 -11.24
C ARG A 177 -3.88 9.20 -9.98
N GLN A 178 -4.13 8.39 -8.93
CA GLN A 178 -4.59 8.88 -7.63
C GLN A 178 -3.44 9.45 -6.80
N ILE A 179 -2.32 8.74 -6.72
CA ILE A 179 -1.13 9.16 -5.97
C ILE A 179 0.04 9.25 -6.96
N PRO A 180 0.35 10.43 -7.51
CA PRO A 180 1.24 10.56 -8.66
C PRO A 180 2.72 10.30 -8.37
N HIS A 181 3.12 10.47 -7.12
CA HIS A 181 4.51 10.39 -6.73
C HIS A 181 4.69 9.60 -5.43
N TRP A 182 5.63 8.67 -5.42
CA TRP A 182 5.85 7.70 -4.36
C TRP A 182 7.29 7.74 -3.84
N LEU A 183 7.43 7.61 -2.51
CA LEU A 183 8.67 7.34 -1.81
C LEU A 183 8.63 5.91 -1.25
N ILE A 184 9.61 5.10 -1.63
CA ILE A 184 9.77 3.71 -1.20
C ILE A 184 11.09 3.57 -0.45
N THR A 185 11.04 3.19 0.83
CA THR A 185 12.26 2.94 1.60
C THR A 185 12.33 1.51 2.09
N GLY A 186 13.55 1.03 2.28
CA GLY A 186 13.78 -0.32 2.78
C GLY A 186 15.24 -0.74 2.73
N ALA A 187 15.70 -1.39 3.78
CA ALA A 187 17.05 -1.95 3.85
C ALA A 187 17.27 -3.06 2.82
N THR A 188 18.52 -3.48 2.64
CA THR A 188 18.89 -4.64 1.81
C THR A 188 18.09 -5.88 2.20
N GLN A 189 17.61 -6.62 1.19
CA GLN A 189 16.75 -7.81 1.35
C GLN A 189 15.42 -7.60 2.11
N SER A 190 14.92 -6.36 2.21
CA SER A 190 13.64 -6.06 2.86
C SER A 190 12.42 -6.32 1.97
N GLY A 191 12.59 -6.30 0.64
CA GLY A 191 11.51 -6.42 -0.35
C GLY A 191 11.39 -5.25 -1.32
N LYS A 192 12.17 -4.16 -1.13
CA LYS A 192 12.20 -2.96 -1.98
C LYS A 192 12.40 -3.27 -3.48
N SER A 193 13.50 -3.94 -3.85
CA SER A 193 13.81 -4.21 -5.27
C SER A 193 12.73 -5.07 -5.93
N THR A 194 12.22 -6.06 -5.20
CA THR A 194 11.12 -6.91 -5.66
C THR A 194 9.81 -6.14 -5.87
N LEU A 195 9.51 -5.16 -5.01
CA LEU A 195 8.37 -4.27 -5.18
C LEU A 195 8.50 -3.41 -6.45
N LEU A 196 9.69 -2.82 -6.69
CA LEU A 196 9.97 -2.06 -7.91
C LEU A 196 9.88 -2.94 -9.16
N ALA A 197 10.44 -4.13 -9.13
CA ALA A 197 10.34 -5.10 -10.21
C ALA A 197 8.88 -5.45 -10.51
N ARG A 198 8.06 -5.65 -9.45
CA ARG A 198 6.64 -5.94 -9.61
C ARG A 198 5.90 -4.76 -10.24
N LEU A 199 6.16 -3.55 -9.77
CA LEU A 199 5.62 -2.31 -10.34
C LEU A 199 5.91 -2.24 -11.84
N VAL A 200 7.17 -2.41 -12.24
CA VAL A 200 7.59 -2.37 -13.64
C VAL A 200 6.89 -3.48 -14.44
N CYS A 201 6.80 -4.71 -13.92
CA CYS A 201 6.11 -5.81 -14.60
C CYS A 201 4.62 -5.54 -14.82
N GLN A 202 3.95 -4.83 -13.90
CA GLN A 202 2.53 -4.47 -14.04
C GLN A 202 2.31 -3.28 -14.98
N LEU A 203 3.29 -2.38 -15.09
CA LEU A 203 3.25 -1.22 -15.98
C LEU A 203 3.74 -1.55 -17.40
N ALA A 204 4.61 -2.54 -17.57
CA ALA A 204 5.13 -3.00 -18.87
C ALA A 204 4.04 -3.25 -19.93
N PRO A 205 2.93 -3.95 -19.66
CA PRO A 205 1.85 -4.16 -20.63
C PRO A 205 1.00 -2.92 -20.94
N GLN A 206 1.29 -1.76 -20.33
CA GLN A 206 0.49 -0.55 -20.46
C GLN A 206 1.15 0.44 -21.43
N PRO A 207 0.36 1.34 -22.07
CA PRO A 207 0.89 2.39 -22.95
C PRO A 207 1.52 3.52 -22.11
N VAL A 208 2.67 3.22 -21.51
CA VAL A 208 3.42 4.11 -20.61
C VAL A 208 4.90 4.11 -20.98
N ALA A 209 5.55 5.27 -20.91
CA ALA A 209 7.01 5.37 -21.03
C ALA A 209 7.63 5.12 -19.65
N LEU A 210 8.60 4.22 -19.58
CA LEU A 210 9.26 3.84 -18.33
C LEU A 210 10.71 4.33 -18.37
N VAL A 211 11.08 5.18 -17.42
CA VAL A 211 12.44 5.74 -17.32
C VAL A 211 13.08 5.21 -16.04
N GLY A 212 14.18 4.47 -16.17
CA GLY A 212 14.92 3.91 -15.04
C GLY A 212 16.15 4.75 -14.71
N ILE A 213 16.33 5.06 -13.43
CA ILE A 213 17.54 5.70 -12.89
C ILE A 213 18.16 4.74 -11.86
N ASP A 214 19.25 4.09 -12.25
CA ASP A 214 19.97 3.07 -11.48
C ASP A 214 21.47 3.36 -11.52
N CYS A 215 21.89 4.33 -10.71
CA CYS A 215 23.30 4.73 -10.60
C CYS A 215 24.19 3.70 -9.87
N LYS A 216 23.67 2.49 -9.59
CA LYS A 216 24.45 1.34 -9.08
C LYS A 216 24.81 0.37 -10.20
N GLY A 217 25.12 0.91 -11.37
CA GLY A 217 25.54 0.13 -12.54
C GLY A 217 24.41 -0.65 -13.22
N GLY A 218 23.14 -0.26 -13.03
CA GLY A 218 22.01 -0.88 -13.72
C GLY A 218 21.65 -2.29 -13.25
N MET A 219 22.08 -2.71 -12.06
CA MET A 219 21.92 -4.09 -11.57
C MET A 219 20.45 -4.49 -11.35
N GLU A 220 19.58 -3.54 -10.99
CA GLU A 220 18.19 -3.82 -10.64
C GLU A 220 17.27 -3.44 -11.81
N LEU A 221 17.37 -2.21 -12.31
CA LEU A 221 16.49 -1.74 -13.39
C LEU A 221 16.94 -2.20 -14.78
N GLY A 222 18.21 -2.59 -14.94
CA GLY A 222 18.73 -3.14 -16.20
C GLY A 222 18.06 -4.46 -16.62
N LEU A 223 17.39 -5.16 -15.69
CA LEU A 223 16.54 -6.32 -15.99
C LEU A 223 15.39 -5.98 -16.94
N PHE A 224 15.03 -4.70 -17.05
CA PHE A 224 13.93 -4.20 -17.85
C PHE A 224 14.38 -3.43 -19.10
N GLY A 225 15.66 -3.49 -19.47
CA GLY A 225 16.25 -2.69 -20.56
C GLY A 225 15.40 -2.65 -21.83
N ASP A 226 14.93 -3.81 -22.31
CA ASP A 226 14.11 -3.92 -23.53
C ASP A 226 12.77 -3.15 -23.46
N ARG A 227 12.26 -2.89 -22.24
CA ARG A 227 10.98 -2.20 -21.99
C ARG A 227 11.17 -0.74 -21.54
N LEU A 228 12.34 -0.36 -21.07
CA LEU A 228 12.61 0.99 -20.61
C LEU A 228 12.79 1.93 -21.81
N THR A 229 12.07 3.06 -21.80
CA THR A 229 12.28 4.15 -22.75
C THR A 229 13.66 4.79 -22.56
N ALA A 230 14.17 4.81 -21.34
CA ALA A 230 15.53 5.24 -21.02
C ALA A 230 16.01 4.55 -19.74
N LEU A 231 17.30 4.24 -19.68
CA LEU A 231 17.98 3.74 -18.48
C LEU A 231 19.27 4.56 -18.27
N THR A 232 19.41 5.16 -17.10
CA THR A 232 20.64 5.87 -16.71
C THR A 232 21.40 5.08 -15.66
N THR A 233 22.71 4.92 -15.86
CA THR A 233 23.60 4.19 -14.96
C THR A 233 24.63 5.07 -14.24
N SER A 234 24.69 6.36 -14.59
CA SER A 234 25.51 7.37 -13.92
C SER A 234 24.68 8.59 -13.49
N ARG A 235 25.20 9.39 -12.56
CA ARG A 235 24.54 10.64 -12.14
C ARG A 235 24.47 11.65 -13.28
N ARG A 236 25.53 11.75 -14.08
CA ARG A 236 25.61 12.63 -15.25
C ARG A 236 24.51 12.33 -16.27
N GLU A 237 24.29 11.06 -16.61
CA GLU A 237 23.17 10.63 -17.45
C GLU A 237 21.82 10.97 -16.80
N ALA A 238 21.68 10.74 -15.49
CA ALA A 238 20.46 11.08 -14.75
C ALA A 238 20.15 12.58 -14.83
N VAL A 239 21.14 13.46 -14.68
CA VAL A 239 20.97 14.91 -14.86
C VAL A 239 20.44 15.24 -16.25
N ALA A 240 21.01 14.63 -17.29
CA ALA A 240 20.62 14.87 -18.67
C ALA A 240 19.16 14.44 -18.95
N VAL A 241 18.80 13.22 -18.55
CA VAL A 241 17.45 12.66 -18.72
C VAL A 241 16.41 13.43 -17.91
N LEU A 242 16.71 13.75 -16.63
CA LEU A 242 15.82 14.53 -15.79
C LEU A 242 15.60 15.95 -16.35
N GLY A 243 16.65 16.58 -16.88
CA GLY A 243 16.55 17.86 -17.57
C GLY A 243 15.65 17.79 -18.80
N ALA A 244 15.80 16.75 -19.63
CA ALA A 244 14.95 16.52 -20.80
C ALA A 244 13.49 16.28 -20.42
N LEU A 245 13.22 15.55 -19.33
CA LEU A 245 11.87 15.39 -18.78
C LEU A 245 11.28 16.72 -18.28
N VAL A 246 12.10 17.62 -17.73
CA VAL A 246 11.64 18.96 -17.35
C VAL A 246 11.24 19.78 -18.59
N VAL A 247 11.93 19.63 -19.72
CA VAL A 247 11.53 20.23 -21.00
C VAL A 247 10.22 19.61 -21.50
N GLU A 248 10.12 18.27 -21.46
CA GLU A 248 8.90 17.54 -21.86
C GLU A 248 7.66 18.01 -21.10
N ILE A 249 7.72 18.20 -19.77
CA ILE A 249 6.57 18.73 -19.03
C ILE A 249 6.21 20.16 -19.46
N GLN A 250 7.17 21.01 -19.82
CA GLN A 250 6.90 22.36 -20.31
C GLN A 250 6.17 22.31 -21.65
N ASP A 251 6.54 21.37 -22.51
CA ASP A 251 5.94 21.18 -23.83
C ASP A 251 4.51 20.66 -23.71
N ARG A 252 4.28 19.67 -22.85
CA ARG A 252 2.93 19.20 -22.50
C ARG A 252 2.06 20.31 -21.93
N MET A 253 2.63 21.18 -21.11
CA MET A 253 1.93 22.33 -20.56
C MET A 253 1.51 23.32 -21.65
N ARG A 254 2.36 23.55 -22.66
CA ARG A 254 2.00 24.38 -23.84
C ARG A 254 0.85 23.76 -24.62
N ILE A 255 0.87 22.45 -24.86
CA ILE A 255 -0.20 21.71 -25.55
C ILE A 255 -1.53 21.83 -24.77
N CYS A 256 -1.51 21.61 -23.46
CA CYS A 256 -2.70 21.73 -22.62
C CYS A 256 -3.30 23.13 -22.67
N ARG A 257 -2.47 24.17 -22.54
CA ARG A 257 -2.91 25.57 -22.62
C ARG A 257 -3.52 25.91 -23.98
N ALA A 258 -2.92 25.46 -25.07
CA ALA A 258 -3.43 25.69 -26.42
C ALA A 258 -4.82 25.04 -26.63
N ALA A 259 -5.07 23.90 -25.96
CA ALA A 259 -6.36 23.21 -25.99
C ALA A 259 -7.36 23.70 -24.92
N GLY A 260 -6.99 24.66 -24.06
CA GLY A 260 -7.81 25.09 -22.92
C GLY A 260 -7.97 24.03 -21.81
N ALA A 261 -7.14 22.99 -21.82
CA ALA A 261 -7.15 21.88 -20.87
C ALA A 261 -6.26 22.19 -19.65
N ARG A 262 -6.66 21.70 -18.48
CA ARG A 262 -5.86 21.82 -17.24
C ARG A 262 -4.84 20.71 -17.07
N SER A 263 -5.02 19.60 -17.78
CA SER A 263 -4.18 18.42 -17.70
C SER A 263 -4.16 17.66 -19.03
N ILE A 264 -3.14 16.82 -19.24
CA ILE A 264 -3.09 15.98 -20.45
C ILE A 264 -4.25 14.98 -20.51
N TRP A 265 -4.86 14.71 -19.36
CA TRP A 265 -5.97 13.76 -19.20
C TRP A 265 -7.28 14.28 -19.78
N GLU A 266 -7.41 15.61 -19.93
CA GLU A 266 -8.54 16.26 -20.60
C GLU A 266 -8.35 16.35 -22.12
N LEU A 267 -7.13 16.11 -22.61
CA LEU A 267 -6.86 16.09 -24.04
C LEU A 267 -7.52 14.87 -24.72
N PRO A 268 -7.96 15.01 -25.98
CA PRO A 268 -8.37 13.88 -26.80
C PRO A 268 -7.27 12.82 -26.88
N HIS A 269 -7.65 11.54 -26.86
CA HIS A 269 -6.70 10.42 -26.88
C HIS A 269 -5.71 10.47 -28.06
N THR A 270 -6.11 11.03 -29.20
CA THR A 270 -5.27 11.14 -30.41
C THR A 270 -4.10 12.10 -30.27
N VAL A 271 -4.19 13.08 -29.37
CA VAL A 271 -3.16 14.10 -29.14
C VAL A 271 -2.60 14.06 -27.72
N ARG A 272 -3.07 13.14 -26.89
CA ARG A 272 -2.62 12.97 -25.50
C ARG A 272 -1.20 12.40 -25.51
N PRO A 273 -0.22 13.11 -24.90
CA PRO A 273 1.11 12.58 -24.71
C PRO A 273 1.10 11.29 -23.87
N VAL A 274 1.98 10.35 -24.20
CA VAL A 274 2.13 9.11 -23.44
C VAL A 274 2.61 9.45 -22.02
N PRO A 275 1.95 8.92 -20.96
CA PRO A 275 2.40 9.18 -19.60
C PRO A 275 3.76 8.53 -19.33
N VAL A 276 4.57 9.19 -18.52
CA VAL A 276 5.93 8.79 -18.16
C VAL A 276 5.98 8.41 -16.69
N VAL A 277 6.58 7.27 -16.36
CA VAL A 277 6.88 6.86 -14.98
C VAL A 277 8.40 6.80 -14.83
N VAL A 278 8.92 7.69 -13.99
CA VAL A 278 10.35 7.76 -13.66
C VAL A 278 10.58 6.97 -12.37
N ILE A 279 11.46 5.98 -12.44
CA ILE A 279 11.77 5.06 -11.35
C ILE A 279 13.22 5.25 -10.94
N VAL A 280 13.44 5.73 -9.72
CA VAL A 280 14.78 5.90 -9.14
C VAL A 280 15.00 4.77 -8.14
N ASP A 281 15.99 3.89 -8.35
CA ASP A 281 16.22 2.76 -7.43
C ASP A 281 16.87 3.18 -6.10
N GLU A 282 17.85 4.09 -6.18
CA GLU A 282 18.55 4.62 -5.00
C GLU A 282 18.70 6.14 -5.09
N LEU A 283 17.84 6.85 -4.36
CA LEU A 283 17.84 8.30 -4.28
C LEU A 283 19.16 8.86 -3.74
N ALA A 284 19.79 8.17 -2.78
CA ALA A 284 21.03 8.64 -2.17
C ALA A 284 22.16 8.85 -3.20
N GLU A 285 22.24 8.01 -4.24
CA GLU A 285 23.26 8.13 -5.29
C GLU A 285 23.13 9.42 -6.12
N LEU A 286 21.94 10.01 -6.15
CA LEU A 286 21.70 11.28 -6.86
C LEU A 286 22.05 12.52 -6.02
N TYR A 287 22.20 12.35 -4.70
CA TYR A 287 22.43 13.45 -3.76
C TYR A 287 23.82 13.42 -3.11
N LEU A 288 24.41 12.22 -2.94
CA LEU A 288 25.72 12.05 -2.31
C LEU A 288 26.85 12.54 -3.24
N THR A 289 27.56 13.58 -2.83
CA THR A 289 28.70 14.10 -3.58
C THR A 289 30.02 13.45 -3.14
N ASP A 290 30.92 13.27 -4.08
CA ASP A 290 32.35 12.94 -3.88
C ASP A 290 33.18 14.16 -3.39
N GLY A 291 32.55 15.33 -3.25
CA GLY A 291 33.17 16.57 -2.81
C GLY A 291 33.67 17.46 -3.94
N THR A 292 33.71 16.95 -5.18
CA THR A 292 34.15 17.70 -6.37
C THR A 292 33.14 18.80 -6.72
N ARG A 293 33.60 19.84 -7.43
CA ARG A 293 32.72 20.93 -7.86
C ARG A 293 31.65 20.43 -8.83
N GLU A 294 32.03 19.52 -9.73
CA GLU A 294 31.13 18.92 -10.70
C GLU A 294 30.12 18.00 -10.04
N GLY A 295 30.56 17.08 -9.17
CA GLY A 295 29.65 16.20 -8.45
C GLY A 295 28.64 16.95 -7.57
N LYS A 296 29.02 18.10 -7.01
CA LYS A 296 28.09 19.00 -6.29
C LYS A 296 27.08 19.65 -7.22
N ALA A 297 27.52 20.15 -8.38
CA ALA A 297 26.65 20.78 -9.36
C ALA A 297 25.63 19.76 -9.92
N GLU A 298 26.07 18.54 -10.23
CA GLU A 298 25.20 17.47 -10.69
C GLU A 298 24.14 17.09 -9.63
N ALA A 299 24.55 16.94 -8.36
CA ALA A 299 23.63 16.63 -7.27
C ALA A 299 22.57 17.73 -7.07
N GLU A 300 22.98 19.01 -7.16
CA GLU A 300 22.08 20.16 -7.08
C GLU A 300 21.09 20.19 -8.26
N GLN A 301 21.56 19.90 -9.47
CA GLN A 301 20.72 19.81 -10.66
C GLN A 301 19.71 18.65 -10.56
N CYS A 302 20.15 17.45 -10.20
CA CYS A 302 19.29 16.30 -9.94
C CYS A 302 18.19 16.64 -8.93
N SER A 303 18.58 17.22 -7.79
CA SER A 303 17.63 17.64 -6.75
C SER A 303 16.61 18.65 -7.29
N THR A 304 17.06 19.63 -8.07
CA THR A 304 16.20 20.66 -8.66
C THR A 304 15.20 20.07 -9.66
N TYR A 305 15.67 19.20 -10.56
CA TYR A 305 14.81 18.58 -11.56
C TYR A 305 13.81 17.61 -10.95
N LEU A 306 14.22 16.74 -10.02
CA LEU A 306 13.30 15.85 -9.31
C LEU A 306 12.20 16.64 -8.58
N LEU A 307 12.58 17.72 -7.88
CA LEU A 307 11.61 18.59 -7.21
C LEU A 307 10.64 19.22 -8.21
N ARG A 308 11.13 19.71 -9.35
CA ARG A 308 10.31 20.31 -10.40
C ARG A 308 9.33 19.30 -11.01
N LEU A 309 9.78 18.08 -11.28
CA LEU A 309 8.94 16.99 -11.76
C LEU A 309 7.88 16.61 -10.72
N GLY A 310 8.23 16.55 -9.43
CA GLY A 310 7.27 16.27 -8.36
C GLY A 310 6.21 17.37 -8.19
N GLN A 311 6.55 18.63 -8.44
CA GLN A 311 5.62 19.76 -8.32
C GLN A 311 4.64 19.89 -9.50
N LEU A 312 5.08 19.55 -10.71
CA LEU A 312 4.31 19.83 -11.94
C LEU A 312 3.85 18.56 -12.69
N GLY A 313 4.48 17.41 -12.43
CA GLY A 313 4.36 16.21 -13.25
C GLY A 313 2.95 15.61 -13.27
N ALA A 314 2.23 15.60 -12.15
CA ALA A 314 0.95 14.89 -12.01
C ALA A 314 -0.10 15.26 -13.09
N ALA A 315 -0.33 16.55 -13.32
CA ALA A 315 -1.27 17.03 -14.34
C ALA A 315 -0.76 16.83 -15.78
N LEU A 316 0.56 16.68 -15.92
CA LEU A 316 1.26 16.57 -17.19
C LEU A 316 1.65 15.12 -17.52
N GLY A 317 1.19 14.17 -16.69
CA GLY A 317 1.40 12.74 -16.87
C GLY A 317 2.86 12.31 -16.72
N VAL A 318 3.61 12.96 -15.84
CA VAL A 318 4.93 12.47 -15.39
C VAL A 318 4.83 12.11 -13.92
N HIS A 319 5.11 10.85 -13.62
CA HIS A 319 4.97 10.23 -12.30
C HIS A 319 6.34 9.84 -11.77
N LEU A 320 6.54 9.96 -10.46
CA LEU A 320 7.84 9.66 -9.83
C LEU A 320 7.67 8.50 -8.86
N VAL A 321 8.51 7.48 -8.98
CA VAL A 321 8.64 6.43 -7.98
C VAL A 321 10.08 6.42 -7.54
N VAL A 322 10.31 6.97 -6.36
CA VAL A 322 11.64 7.20 -5.81
C VAL A 322 11.88 6.20 -4.69
N ALA A 323 12.94 5.42 -4.82
CA ALA A 323 13.31 4.42 -3.83
C ALA A 323 14.66 4.72 -3.19
N GLY A 324 14.89 4.21 -1.99
CA GLY A 324 16.18 4.30 -1.34
C GLY A 324 16.34 3.40 -0.12
N GLN A 325 17.56 2.99 0.17
CA GLN A 325 17.85 2.14 1.33
C GLN A 325 18.00 2.98 2.61
N ARG A 326 18.56 4.18 2.47
CA ARG A 326 18.73 5.16 3.54
C ARG A 326 18.34 6.52 2.99
N VAL A 327 17.23 7.04 3.48
CA VAL A 327 16.71 8.35 3.07
C VAL A 327 16.51 9.16 4.34
N GLY A 328 17.41 10.12 4.57
CA GLY A 328 17.36 10.99 5.74
C GLY A 328 17.66 12.43 5.39
N SER A 329 17.49 13.33 6.36
CA SER A 329 17.84 14.74 6.24
C SER A 329 19.33 14.98 6.02
N ASP A 330 20.16 13.96 6.22
CA ASP A 330 21.61 13.96 5.94
C ASP A 330 21.93 14.11 4.44
N LEU A 331 20.99 13.79 3.55
CA LEU A 331 21.12 14.06 2.10
C LEU A 331 20.85 15.54 1.74
N GLY A 332 20.52 16.38 2.72
CA GLY A 332 20.36 17.83 2.55
C GLY A 332 18.91 18.32 2.37
N PRO A 333 18.70 19.64 2.23
CA PRO A 333 17.35 20.22 2.19
C PRO A 333 16.54 19.82 0.94
N GLY A 334 17.23 19.51 -0.16
CA GLY A 334 16.61 19.11 -1.42
C GLY A 334 15.80 17.81 -1.31
N VAL A 335 16.28 16.81 -0.56
CA VAL A 335 15.54 15.56 -0.36
C VAL A 335 14.27 15.77 0.46
N THR A 336 14.31 16.66 1.45
CA THR A 336 13.16 17.00 2.29
C THR A 336 12.09 17.73 1.49
N ALA A 337 12.51 18.66 0.62
CA ALA A 337 11.60 19.36 -0.28
C ALA A 337 10.97 18.41 -1.30
N LEU A 338 11.76 17.50 -1.89
CA LEU A 338 11.25 16.46 -2.80
C LEU A 338 10.26 15.55 -2.09
N ARG A 339 10.61 15.05 -0.90
CA ARG A 339 9.76 14.20 -0.08
C ARG A 339 8.36 14.78 0.12
N ALA A 340 8.25 16.09 0.33
CA ALA A 340 6.96 16.77 0.50
C ALA A 340 6.03 16.64 -0.72
N GLN A 341 6.58 16.35 -1.91
CA GLN A 341 5.80 16.11 -3.14
C GLN A 341 5.42 14.63 -3.34
N LEU A 342 6.07 13.70 -2.62
CA LEU A 342 5.90 12.25 -2.81
C LEU A 342 4.80 11.68 -1.90
N ALA A 343 3.53 12.05 -2.10
CA ALA A 343 2.44 11.68 -1.18
C ALA A 343 2.29 10.17 -0.89
N GLY A 344 2.66 9.30 -1.84
CA GLY A 344 2.67 7.86 -1.63
C GLY A 344 3.87 7.44 -0.80
N ARG A 345 3.64 6.74 0.32
CA ARG A 345 4.70 6.26 1.21
C ARG A 345 4.65 4.75 1.30
N ILE A 346 5.81 4.12 1.17
CA ILE A 346 6.00 2.69 1.42
C ILE A 346 7.31 2.54 2.20
N CYS A 347 7.25 2.00 3.40
CA CYS A 347 8.41 1.69 4.22
C CYS A 347 8.44 0.19 4.47
N HIS A 348 9.36 -0.51 3.81
CA HIS A 348 9.76 -1.84 4.21
C HIS A 348 10.59 -1.78 5.51
N ARG A 349 11.06 -2.93 5.99
CA ARG A 349 12.04 -2.99 7.07
C ARG A 349 13.24 -2.07 6.77
N VAL A 350 13.52 -1.15 7.67
CA VAL A 350 14.69 -0.26 7.65
C VAL A 350 15.65 -0.63 8.79
N ASN A 351 16.91 -0.20 8.67
CA ASN A 351 17.91 -0.44 9.71
C ASN A 351 18.01 0.71 10.71
N ASP A 352 17.58 1.91 10.33
CA ASP A 352 17.68 3.11 11.15
C ASP A 352 16.30 3.77 11.35
N PRO A 353 16.02 4.30 12.56
CA PRO A 353 14.76 5.01 12.84
C PRO A 353 14.54 6.26 11.97
N GLY A 354 15.63 6.94 11.58
CA GLY A 354 15.58 8.18 10.81
C GLY A 354 14.93 8.01 9.44
N THR A 355 15.24 6.91 8.75
CA THR A 355 14.64 6.58 7.45
C THR A 355 13.14 6.28 7.60
N ALA A 356 12.72 5.60 8.66
CA ALA A 356 11.29 5.37 8.91
C ALA A 356 10.56 6.68 9.22
N GLU A 357 11.13 7.55 10.04
CA GLU A 357 10.57 8.87 10.35
C GLU A 357 10.49 9.75 9.11
N MET A 358 11.54 9.78 8.29
CA MET A 358 11.55 10.48 7.01
C MET A 358 10.46 9.94 6.08
N THR A 359 10.18 8.64 6.08
CA THR A 359 9.20 8.05 5.16
C THR A 359 7.76 8.21 5.64
N LEU A 360 7.49 8.03 6.93
CA LEU A 360 6.14 7.86 7.48
C LEU A 360 5.77 8.87 8.58
N GLY A 361 6.71 9.72 9.04
CA GLY A 361 6.50 10.60 10.19
C GLY A 361 5.41 11.65 9.99
N ASP A 362 5.18 12.09 8.75
CA ASP A 362 4.06 12.96 8.37
C ASP A 362 2.74 12.22 8.19
N LEU A 363 2.78 10.90 7.98
CA LEU A 363 1.61 10.05 7.83
C LEU A 363 1.02 9.69 9.20
N ASN A 364 1.81 9.01 10.04
CA ASN A 364 1.40 8.60 11.39
C ASN A 364 2.61 8.09 12.21
N LYS A 365 2.73 8.51 13.48
CA LYS A 365 3.80 8.03 14.37
C LYS A 365 3.71 6.53 14.67
N ASP A 366 2.51 5.97 14.74
CA ASP A 366 2.31 4.53 14.92
C ASP A 366 2.82 3.74 13.70
N ALA A 367 2.67 4.31 12.50
CA ALA A 367 3.19 3.70 11.27
C ALA A 367 4.73 3.60 11.31
N VAL A 368 5.40 4.63 11.83
CA VAL A 368 6.86 4.62 12.04
C VAL A 368 7.27 3.49 12.98
N ALA A 369 6.60 3.36 14.12
CA ALA A 369 6.88 2.30 15.10
C ALA A 369 6.65 0.89 14.50
N VAL A 370 5.57 0.73 13.72
CA VAL A 370 5.26 -0.55 13.07
C VAL A 370 6.30 -0.89 12.01
N ALA A 371 6.74 0.07 11.20
CA ALA A 371 7.79 -0.15 10.20
C ALA A 371 9.13 -0.58 10.84
N GLN A 372 9.48 -0.02 12.00
CA GLN A 372 10.66 -0.39 12.78
C GLN A 372 10.55 -1.79 13.42
N SER A 373 9.33 -2.28 13.63
CA SER A 373 9.09 -3.61 14.19
C SER A 373 9.15 -4.75 13.16
N ILE A 374 9.18 -4.44 11.86
CA ILE A 374 9.24 -5.46 10.80
C ILE A 374 10.55 -6.25 10.92
N THR A 375 10.43 -7.57 11.00
CA THR A 375 11.57 -8.47 11.22
C THR A 375 12.23 -8.92 9.92
N PHE A 376 13.43 -9.51 10.01
CA PHE A 376 14.13 -10.09 8.85
C PHE A 376 13.40 -11.28 8.20
N GLN A 377 12.49 -11.93 8.93
CA GLN A 377 11.70 -13.06 8.42
C GLN A 377 10.50 -12.59 7.60
N GLU A 378 10.07 -11.35 7.79
CA GLU A 378 8.92 -10.72 7.11
C GLU A 378 9.34 -10.04 5.79
N LYS A 379 10.14 -10.73 4.98
CA LYS A 379 10.56 -10.21 3.67
C LYS A 379 9.35 -9.84 2.81
N GLY A 380 9.39 -8.67 2.19
CA GLY A 380 8.31 -8.13 1.37
C GLY A 380 7.24 -7.39 2.19
N VAL A 381 7.21 -7.52 3.52
CA VAL A 381 6.27 -6.74 4.35
C VAL A 381 6.70 -5.26 4.37
N ALA A 382 5.72 -4.38 4.28
CA ALA A 382 5.87 -2.94 4.35
C ALA A 382 4.70 -2.31 5.11
N VAL A 383 4.91 -1.10 5.58
CA VAL A 383 3.86 -0.15 5.95
C VAL A 383 3.68 0.82 4.78
N CYS A 384 2.45 1.10 4.38
CA CYS A 384 2.16 1.93 3.23
C CYS A 384 1.00 2.91 3.47
N THR A 385 0.91 3.96 2.65
CA THR A 385 -0.24 4.86 2.61
C THR A 385 -1.52 4.06 2.36
N GLY A 386 -2.51 4.22 3.25
CA GLY A 386 -3.77 3.49 3.18
C GLY A 386 -4.70 4.04 2.09
N THR A 387 -5.49 3.13 1.50
CA THR A 387 -6.43 3.47 0.39
C THR A 387 -7.61 4.35 0.81
N GLU A 388 -8.02 4.27 2.09
CA GLU A 388 -9.12 5.06 2.67
C GLU A 388 -8.59 6.18 3.60
N GLY A 389 -7.30 6.51 3.49
CA GLY A 389 -6.58 7.35 4.45
C GLY A 389 -5.92 6.54 5.57
N GLY A 390 -5.00 7.17 6.30
CA GLY A 390 -4.16 6.49 7.28
C GLY A 390 -3.09 5.61 6.64
N TRP A 391 -2.83 4.44 7.22
CA TRP A 391 -1.79 3.52 6.77
C TRP A 391 -2.27 2.07 6.89
N ASP A 392 -1.74 1.20 6.03
CA ASP A 392 -1.99 -0.23 6.04
C ASP A 392 -0.63 -0.98 6.07
N ARG A 393 -0.57 -2.14 6.71
CA ARG A 393 0.50 -3.12 6.43
C ARG A 393 0.17 -3.86 5.14
N ALA A 394 1.20 -4.20 4.39
CA ALA A 394 1.07 -4.93 3.15
C ALA A 394 2.28 -5.83 2.92
N ARG A 395 2.17 -6.78 1.99
CA ARG A 395 3.28 -7.60 1.52
C ARG A 395 3.36 -7.54 0.01
N SER A 396 4.53 -7.20 -0.52
CA SER A 396 4.80 -7.17 -1.96
C SER A 396 4.85 -8.58 -2.54
N HIS A 397 4.43 -8.72 -3.78
CA HIS A 397 4.53 -9.96 -4.53
C HIS A 397 5.98 -10.24 -4.93
N LEU A 398 6.44 -11.47 -4.73
CA LEU A 398 7.79 -11.87 -5.13
C LEU A 398 7.89 -11.98 -6.65
N THR A 399 8.49 -10.97 -7.28
CA THR A 399 8.87 -10.99 -8.69
C THR A 399 10.30 -11.51 -8.81
N THR A 400 10.48 -12.60 -9.55
CA THR A 400 11.81 -13.19 -9.77
C THR A 400 12.54 -12.47 -10.91
N THR A 401 13.87 -12.56 -10.95
CA THR A 401 14.68 -12.02 -12.05
C THR A 401 14.26 -12.57 -13.42
N GLU A 402 13.88 -13.86 -13.46
CA GLU A 402 13.38 -14.51 -14.68
C GLU A 402 12.04 -13.93 -15.12
N GLU A 403 11.10 -13.74 -14.18
CA GLU A 403 9.82 -13.10 -14.47
C GLU A 403 10.01 -11.66 -14.97
N ALA A 404 10.94 -10.91 -14.37
CA ALA A 404 11.27 -9.54 -14.77
C ALA A 404 11.77 -9.49 -16.23
N ARG A 405 12.79 -10.29 -16.57
CA ARG A 405 13.34 -10.35 -17.94
C ARG A 405 12.33 -10.83 -18.96
N LYS A 406 11.58 -11.88 -18.62
CA LYS A 406 10.52 -12.41 -19.48
C LYS A 406 9.46 -11.35 -19.76
N THR A 407 9.06 -10.58 -18.76
CA THR A 407 8.09 -9.51 -18.92
C THR A 407 8.65 -8.38 -19.78
N ALA A 408 9.90 -7.97 -19.56
CA ALA A 408 10.56 -6.93 -20.35
C ALA A 408 10.59 -7.32 -21.84
N SER A 409 11.07 -8.53 -22.15
CA SER A 409 11.14 -9.05 -23.52
C SER A 409 9.76 -9.19 -24.16
N ALA A 410 8.77 -9.71 -23.42
CA ALA A 410 7.40 -9.88 -23.92
C ALA A 410 6.73 -8.56 -24.33
N TYR A 411 7.09 -7.45 -23.70
CA TYR A 411 6.50 -6.14 -23.95
C TYR A 411 7.48 -5.13 -24.57
N ALA A 412 8.63 -5.58 -25.09
CA ALA A 412 9.64 -4.71 -25.70
C ALA A 412 9.06 -3.84 -26.84
N GLY A 413 8.13 -4.41 -27.63
CA GLY A 413 7.45 -3.67 -28.70
C GLY A 413 6.46 -2.60 -28.24
N MET A 414 6.23 -2.46 -26.92
CA MET A 414 5.38 -1.41 -26.34
C MET A 414 6.19 -0.22 -25.81
N THR A 415 7.53 -0.24 -25.91
CA THR A 415 8.40 0.85 -25.45
C THR A 415 8.16 2.10 -26.29
N PRO A 416 7.59 3.18 -25.73
CA PRO A 416 7.37 4.42 -26.45
C PRO A 416 8.70 5.15 -26.68
N GLU A 417 8.88 5.70 -27.87
CA GLU A 417 10.01 6.57 -28.20
C GLU A 417 9.80 7.97 -27.63
N LEU A 418 10.83 8.52 -26.98
CA LEU A 418 10.86 9.90 -26.50
C LEU A 418 12.18 10.54 -26.96
N PRO A 419 12.22 11.13 -28.17
CA PRO A 419 13.47 11.58 -28.81
C PRO A 419 14.31 12.55 -27.96
N GLY A 420 13.66 13.37 -27.13
CA GLY A 420 14.35 14.27 -26.21
C GLY A 420 15.22 13.55 -25.17
N LEU A 421 14.84 12.33 -24.77
CA LEU A 421 15.61 11.52 -23.82
C LEU A 421 16.81 10.88 -24.50
N ASP A 422 16.63 10.32 -25.70
CA ASP A 422 17.71 9.69 -26.48
C ASP A 422 18.80 10.71 -26.85
N GLN A 423 18.39 11.92 -27.26
CA GLN A 423 19.31 13.02 -27.53
C GLN A 423 20.10 13.42 -26.27
N ALA A 424 19.43 13.51 -25.11
CA ALA A 424 20.08 13.85 -23.85
C ALA A 424 21.10 12.79 -23.43
N LEU A 425 20.76 11.50 -23.53
CA LEU A 425 21.67 10.40 -23.25
C LEU A 425 22.89 10.41 -24.17
N THR A 426 22.66 10.56 -25.48
CA THR A 426 23.75 10.61 -26.49
C THR A 426 24.70 11.78 -26.23
N ALA A 427 24.15 12.96 -25.89
CA ALA A 427 24.94 14.14 -25.56
C ALA A 427 25.77 13.96 -24.28
N SER A 428 25.25 13.24 -23.27
CA SER A 428 26.00 12.95 -22.06
C SER A 428 27.18 11.99 -22.28
N ALA A 429 27.03 11.00 -23.17
CA ALA A 429 28.08 10.04 -23.50
C ALA A 429 29.21 10.64 -24.36
N GLY A 430 28.88 11.59 -25.26
CA GLY A 430 29.87 12.21 -26.16
C GLY A 430 30.91 13.10 -25.48
N GLY A 431 30.74 13.43 -24.20
CA GLY A 431 31.69 14.25 -23.44
C GLY A 431 32.85 13.49 -22.79
N GLU A 432 32.97 12.17 -22.96
CA GLU A 432 34.09 11.37 -22.43
C GLU A 432 35.28 11.23 -23.41
N ILE A 433 35.16 11.70 -24.66
CA ILE A 433 36.19 11.48 -25.70
C ILE A 433 37.18 12.67 -25.82
N HIS A 434 37.04 13.71 -24.99
CA HIS A 434 37.84 14.95 -25.09
C HIS A 434 38.51 15.44 -23.80
N GLU A 435 38.77 14.54 -22.85
CA GLU A 435 39.81 14.74 -21.81
C GLU A 435 40.88 13.65 -21.97
#